data_AF-A0A931BEN4-F1
#
_entry.id   AF-A0A931BEN4-F1
#
_cell.length_a   1.000
_cell.length_b   1.000
_cell.length_c   1.000
_cell.angle_alpha   90.00
_cell.angle_beta   90.00
_cell.angle_gamma   90.00
#
_symmetry.space_group_name_H-M   'P 1'
#
loop_
_entity.id
_entity.type
_entity.pdbx_description
1 polymer ?
#
loop_
_entity_poly.entity_id
_entity_poly.type
_entity_poly.pdbx_seq_one_letter_code
_entity_poly.pdbx_strand_id
1 'polypeptide(L)'
;MNPTADSAAQWPLAPTTFAQPARTPLTKAQKILLPLGMVLFDWLFWLEKGGANMLVFMVFIVVAQLVVLPRVAAVRRSAYFWLVMAGTLFSGAMMAVYGSGAAALACWASVLLLLGYVNQPHLKLVLYAALTAASSAAQAWLRVLRGLRAPRQGGAGVRRGWFYARLLVVPLVVLGAFHLLFAIANPVYDRLSGRALAVLGRWLARLIPDISLAHLLFVMVGFVVVAGVLVAVPVYAFADHESRFGEFIRRQRDRVASFGVRRPDFRLKTMRALDLRKEFYAAAAVFGLVNLLLLVVNAIDIHWLWFGFEPAPGFNLMQFVHEGTYVLIFSILLAMGIVLWFFRRNLNFYQPGLRWLRGGATVWVVQNAVLAVSVGLRNYYYILHCGVAYKRIGVCFFLLLVFFGLGTVLLKVWQRRSAYSLVRLNALAAYAVLLLLAAGNWEVWIAEYNLQARFRSIDIGFLLAMPDRVLPTLQARRAVLSQVPQLTADTEYGTYQVVAPAEAQRRLDVALANARAAYAAPTDWQSLTWAHWQAGQKLRAHE
;
A
#
# COMPACT_ATOMS: atom_id res chain seq x y z
N MET A 1 -17.30 76.60 -18.18
CA MET A 1 -16.08 76.08 -17.51
C MET A 1 -16.49 75.32 -16.26
N ASN A 2 -16.63 74.01 -16.35
CA ASN A 2 -16.12 73.00 -15.39
C ASN A 2 -16.53 71.60 -15.88
N PRO A 3 -15.62 70.60 -15.88
CA PRO A 3 -15.85 69.33 -16.54
C PRO A 3 -16.36 68.23 -15.59
N THR A 4 -17.28 67.42 -16.12
CA THR A 4 -17.46 65.96 -15.95
C THR A 4 -16.93 65.30 -14.67
N ALA A 5 -17.85 64.82 -13.83
CA ALA A 5 -17.64 63.68 -12.95
C ALA A 5 -18.95 62.88 -12.87
N ASP A 6 -19.15 61.93 -13.79
CA ASP A 6 -20.08 60.81 -13.59
C ASP A 6 -19.84 59.73 -14.66
N SER A 7 -18.96 58.78 -14.35
CA SER A 7 -18.97 57.46 -14.97
C SER A 7 -18.24 56.46 -14.09
N ALA A 8 -18.79 56.18 -12.90
CA ALA A 8 -18.48 54.95 -12.20
C ALA A 8 -19.22 53.80 -12.91
N ALA A 9 -18.57 53.21 -13.92
CA ALA A 9 -19.03 52.00 -14.58
C ALA A 9 -19.04 50.84 -13.57
N GLN A 10 -20.18 50.62 -12.93
CA GLN A 10 -20.46 49.41 -12.17
C GLN A 10 -20.62 48.25 -13.16
N TRP A 11 -19.56 47.47 -13.34
CA TRP A 11 -19.68 46.14 -13.93
C TRP A 11 -20.67 45.33 -13.08
N PRO A 12 -21.73 44.74 -13.65
CA PRO A 12 -22.58 43.83 -12.90
C PRO A 12 -21.74 42.60 -12.56
N LEU A 13 -21.34 42.48 -11.30
CA LEU A 13 -20.83 41.24 -10.73
C LEU A 13 -21.99 40.24 -10.80
N ALA A 14 -22.04 39.45 -11.88
CA ALA A 14 -22.90 38.29 -11.93
C ALA A 14 -22.62 37.47 -10.66
N PRO A 15 -23.63 37.17 -9.82
CA PRO A 15 -23.42 36.33 -8.66
C PRO A 15 -22.81 35.03 -9.18
N THR A 16 -21.63 34.70 -8.67
CA THR A 16 -20.98 33.43 -8.91
C THR A 16 -21.93 32.37 -8.36
N THR A 17 -22.83 31.89 -9.22
CA THR A 17 -23.57 30.67 -8.95
C THR A 17 -22.50 29.60 -8.80
N PHE A 18 -22.13 29.29 -7.56
CA PHE A 18 -21.41 28.07 -7.23
C PHE A 18 -22.22 26.97 -7.91
N ALA A 19 -21.71 26.47 -9.04
CA ALA A 19 -22.36 25.39 -9.76
C ALA A 19 -22.59 24.29 -8.73
N GLN A 20 -23.85 24.06 -8.35
CA GLN A 20 -24.17 22.96 -7.46
C GLN A 20 -23.55 21.73 -8.11
N PRO A 21 -22.70 20.96 -7.40
CA PRO A 21 -22.04 19.81 -8.00
C PRO A 21 -23.14 18.94 -8.58
N ALA A 22 -23.14 18.79 -9.91
CA ALA A 22 -24.18 18.11 -10.65
C ALA A 22 -24.40 16.73 -10.00
N ARG A 23 -25.50 16.61 -9.25
CA ARG A 23 -25.80 15.41 -8.47
C ARG A 23 -26.35 14.37 -9.45
N THR A 24 -25.46 13.74 -10.21
CA THR A 24 -25.87 12.71 -11.18
C THR A 24 -26.46 11.51 -10.42
N PRO A 25 -27.72 11.11 -10.72
CA PRO A 25 -28.35 9.97 -10.05
C PRO A 25 -27.58 8.67 -10.33
N LEU A 26 -27.67 7.70 -9.42
CA LEU A 26 -27.07 6.37 -9.62
C LEU A 26 -27.60 5.75 -10.93
N THR A 27 -26.71 5.14 -11.70
CA THR A 27 -27.07 4.47 -12.95
C THR A 27 -27.90 3.21 -12.66
N LYS A 28 -28.66 2.72 -13.64
CA LYS A 28 -29.44 1.47 -13.49
C LYS A 28 -28.55 0.30 -13.07
N ALA A 29 -27.35 0.19 -13.67
CA ALA A 29 -26.36 -0.83 -13.31
C ALA A 29 -25.89 -0.69 -11.85
N GLN A 30 -25.55 0.52 -11.39
CA GLN A 30 -25.13 0.76 -10.00
C GLN A 30 -26.21 0.38 -8.98
N LYS A 31 -27.50 0.65 -9.29
CA LYS A 31 -28.62 0.28 -8.40
C LYS A 31 -28.77 -1.23 -8.21
N ILE A 32 -28.34 -2.03 -9.17
CA ILE A 32 -28.38 -3.50 -9.09
C ILE A 32 -27.07 -4.04 -8.48
N LEU A 33 -25.93 -3.52 -8.92
CA LEU A 33 -24.61 -3.98 -8.49
C LEU A 33 -24.29 -3.63 -7.03
N LEU A 34 -24.82 -2.53 -6.49
CA LEU A 34 -24.62 -2.15 -5.09
C LEU A 34 -25.19 -3.20 -4.12
N PRO A 35 -26.50 -3.53 -4.14
CA PRO A 35 -27.04 -4.56 -3.25
C PRO A 35 -26.46 -5.95 -3.55
N LEU A 36 -26.21 -6.28 -4.83
CA LEU A 36 -25.58 -7.54 -5.20
C LEU A 36 -24.17 -7.66 -4.61
N GLY A 37 -23.36 -6.61 -4.74
CA GLY A 37 -22.01 -6.56 -4.18
C GLY A 37 -22.00 -6.61 -2.66
N MET A 38 -23.02 -6.04 -2.01
CA MET A 38 -23.21 -6.13 -0.56
C MET A 38 -23.47 -7.55 -0.09
N VAL A 39 -24.45 -8.22 -0.70
CA VAL A 39 -24.79 -9.62 -0.37
C VAL A 39 -23.61 -10.53 -0.68
N LEU A 40 -22.94 -10.30 -1.81
CA LEU A 40 -21.75 -11.06 -2.20
C LEU A 40 -20.60 -10.85 -1.22
N PHE A 41 -20.32 -9.61 -0.80
CA PHE A 41 -19.26 -9.32 0.17
C PHE A 41 -19.53 -9.97 1.51
N ASP A 42 -20.76 -9.86 2.01
CA ASP A 42 -21.18 -10.47 3.27
C ASP A 42 -21.02 -11.99 3.22
N TRP A 43 -21.57 -12.62 2.19
CA TRP A 43 -21.50 -14.06 1.99
C TRP A 43 -20.06 -14.58 1.84
N LEU A 44 -19.18 -13.84 1.17
CA LEU A 44 -17.80 -14.29 0.88
C LEU A 44 -16.83 -14.16 2.05
N PHE A 45 -17.03 -13.17 2.94
CA PHE A 45 -16.01 -12.75 3.90
C PHE A 45 -16.48 -12.76 5.35
N TRP A 46 -17.78 -12.92 5.63
CA TRP A 46 -18.24 -12.99 7.01
C TRP A 46 -17.75 -14.27 7.69
N LEU A 47 -16.97 -14.11 8.78
CA LEU A 47 -16.28 -15.19 9.52
C LEU A 47 -15.27 -16.02 8.71
N GLU A 48 -15.04 -15.68 7.45
CA GLU A 48 -14.12 -16.39 6.57
C GLU A 48 -12.73 -15.76 6.53
N LYS A 49 -11.71 -16.62 6.41
CA LYS A 49 -10.35 -16.19 6.09
C LYS A 49 -10.24 -15.84 4.60
N GLY A 50 -9.25 -15.04 4.24
CA GLY A 50 -8.97 -14.74 2.83
C GLY A 50 -8.41 -15.96 2.10
N GLY A 51 -8.99 -16.28 0.94
CA GLY A 51 -8.60 -17.39 0.07
C GLY A 51 -9.26 -17.25 -1.31
N ALA A 52 -9.96 -18.29 -1.77
CA ALA A 52 -10.72 -18.27 -3.01
C ALA A 52 -11.81 -17.17 -3.06
N ASN A 53 -12.38 -16.81 -1.91
CA ASN A 53 -13.33 -15.70 -1.78
C ASN A 53 -12.78 -14.37 -2.34
N MET A 54 -11.51 -14.09 -2.14
CA MET A 54 -10.86 -12.88 -2.64
C MET A 54 -10.81 -12.88 -4.17
N LEU A 55 -10.51 -14.02 -4.81
CA LEU A 55 -10.54 -14.13 -6.26
C LEU A 55 -11.94 -13.86 -6.81
N VAL A 56 -12.97 -14.47 -6.21
CA VAL A 56 -14.38 -14.25 -6.64
C VAL A 56 -14.74 -12.78 -6.52
N PHE A 57 -14.36 -12.12 -5.42
CA PHE A 57 -14.62 -10.70 -5.24
C PHE A 57 -13.82 -9.82 -6.22
N MET A 58 -12.56 -10.15 -6.52
CA MET A 58 -11.75 -9.44 -7.52
C MET A 58 -12.36 -9.56 -8.93
N VAL A 59 -12.85 -10.74 -9.30
CA VAL A 59 -13.58 -10.96 -10.56
C VAL A 59 -14.86 -10.10 -10.57
N PHE A 60 -15.62 -10.09 -9.48
CA PHE A 60 -16.80 -9.22 -9.35
C PHE A 60 -16.46 -7.75 -9.55
N ILE A 61 -15.42 -7.23 -8.88
CA ILE A 61 -14.97 -5.83 -9.03
C ILE A 61 -14.64 -5.54 -10.50
N VAL A 62 -13.84 -6.39 -11.13
CA VAL A 62 -13.42 -6.24 -12.54
C VAL A 62 -14.62 -6.22 -13.47
N VAL A 63 -15.53 -7.18 -13.34
CA VAL A 63 -16.75 -7.25 -14.16
C VAL A 63 -17.64 -6.04 -13.91
N ALA A 64 -17.84 -5.65 -12.65
CA ALA A 64 -18.67 -4.50 -12.29
C ALA A 64 -18.12 -3.19 -12.88
N GLN A 65 -16.80 -2.98 -12.86
CA GLN A 65 -16.18 -1.82 -13.52
C GLN A 65 -16.41 -1.84 -15.03
N LEU A 66 -16.28 -3.00 -15.68
CA LEU A 66 -16.54 -3.16 -17.11
C LEU A 66 -18.03 -3.00 -17.47
N VAL A 67 -18.96 -3.23 -16.55
CA VAL A 67 -20.39 -2.98 -16.80
C VAL A 67 -20.74 -1.51 -16.58
N VAL A 68 -20.19 -0.88 -15.54
CA VAL A 68 -20.46 0.53 -15.20
C VAL A 68 -19.80 1.49 -16.21
N LEU A 69 -18.60 1.18 -16.69
CA LEU A 69 -17.88 2.02 -17.65
C LEU A 69 -18.35 1.74 -19.09
N PRO A 70 -18.83 2.74 -19.85
CA PRO A 70 -19.20 2.52 -21.26
C PRO A 70 -17.98 2.12 -22.11
N ARG A 71 -18.20 1.36 -23.19
CA ARG A 71 -17.11 0.88 -24.08
C ARG A 71 -16.28 2.01 -24.70
N VAL A 72 -16.89 3.18 -24.90
CA VAL A 72 -16.27 4.38 -25.50
C VAL A 72 -15.54 5.23 -24.43
N ALA A 73 -15.57 4.85 -23.16
CA ALA A 73 -14.91 5.60 -22.09
C ALA A 73 -13.40 5.72 -22.34
N ALA A 74 -12.87 6.94 -22.20
CA ALA A 74 -11.44 7.23 -22.39
C ALA A 74 -10.52 6.37 -21.50
N VAL A 75 -11.01 5.98 -20.30
CA VAL A 75 -10.32 5.08 -19.35
C VAL A 75 -9.90 3.77 -20.03
N ARG A 76 -10.76 3.19 -20.88
CA ARG A 76 -10.49 1.90 -21.55
C ARG A 76 -9.41 1.98 -22.63
N ARG A 77 -8.99 3.18 -23.04
CA ARG A 77 -7.87 3.39 -23.97
C ARG A 77 -6.52 3.45 -23.24
N SER A 78 -6.52 3.57 -21.91
CA SER A 78 -5.30 3.65 -21.12
C SER A 78 -4.69 2.28 -20.89
N ALA A 79 -3.40 2.13 -21.18
CA ALA A 79 -2.65 0.90 -20.88
C ALA A 79 -2.56 0.64 -19.36
N TYR A 80 -2.49 1.71 -18.54
CA TYR A 80 -2.46 1.58 -17.08
C TYR A 80 -3.74 0.96 -16.53
N PHE A 81 -4.89 1.30 -17.11
CA PHE A 81 -6.15 0.70 -16.71
C PHE A 81 -6.14 -0.82 -16.92
N TRP A 82 -5.74 -1.28 -18.10
CA TRP A 82 -5.66 -2.73 -18.39
C TRP A 82 -4.59 -3.44 -17.57
N LEU A 83 -3.45 -2.81 -17.33
CA LEU A 83 -2.39 -3.35 -16.47
C LEU A 83 -2.90 -3.57 -15.04
N VAL A 84 -3.64 -2.61 -14.48
CA VAL A 84 -4.17 -2.72 -13.12
C VAL A 84 -5.33 -3.70 -13.05
N MET A 85 -6.18 -3.78 -14.09
CA MET A 85 -7.22 -4.81 -14.20
C MET A 85 -6.60 -6.22 -14.19
N ALA A 86 -5.55 -6.43 -15.00
CA ALA A 86 -4.81 -7.68 -15.02
C ALA A 86 -4.14 -7.97 -13.67
N GLY A 87 -3.53 -6.96 -13.03
CA GLY A 87 -2.94 -7.10 -11.70
C GLY A 87 -3.95 -7.39 -10.60
N THR A 88 -5.19 -6.88 -10.71
CA THR A 88 -6.29 -7.17 -9.79
C THR A 88 -6.72 -8.63 -9.88
N LEU A 89 -6.86 -9.16 -11.11
CA LEU A 89 -7.15 -10.59 -11.32
C LEU A 89 -5.97 -11.47 -10.89
N PHE A 90 -4.75 -11.07 -11.22
CA PHE A 90 -3.54 -11.81 -10.86
C PHE A 90 -3.37 -11.90 -9.34
N SER A 91 -3.51 -10.78 -8.62
CA SER A 91 -3.41 -10.77 -7.15
C SER A 91 -4.53 -11.59 -6.51
N GLY A 92 -5.76 -11.53 -7.03
CA GLY A 92 -6.85 -12.42 -6.61
C GLY A 92 -6.51 -13.90 -6.83
N ALA A 93 -5.96 -14.24 -7.98
CA ALA A 93 -5.54 -15.62 -8.29
C ALA A 93 -4.42 -16.09 -7.35
N MET A 94 -3.42 -15.25 -7.09
CA MET A 94 -2.35 -15.58 -6.15
C MET A 94 -2.87 -15.70 -4.71
N MET A 95 -3.92 -14.96 -4.32
CA MET A 95 -4.59 -15.14 -3.04
C MET A 95 -5.30 -16.50 -2.95
N ALA A 96 -5.98 -16.94 -4.02
CA ALA A 96 -6.58 -18.26 -4.07
C ALA A 96 -5.54 -19.40 -4.10
N VAL A 97 -4.37 -19.17 -4.70
CA VAL A 97 -3.30 -20.17 -4.75
C VAL A 97 -2.57 -20.26 -3.40
N TYR A 98 -2.05 -19.15 -2.89
CA TYR A 98 -1.15 -19.15 -1.73
C TYR A 98 -1.80 -18.65 -0.43
N GLY A 99 -2.79 -17.75 -0.47
CA GLY A 99 -3.34 -17.12 0.74
C GLY A 99 -2.27 -16.45 1.61
N SER A 100 -1.33 -15.73 0.99
CA SER A 100 -0.24 -15.06 1.70
C SER A 100 -0.59 -13.61 2.04
N GLY A 101 0.05 -13.06 3.08
CA GLY A 101 -0.12 -11.64 3.44
C GLY A 101 0.32 -10.69 2.31
N ALA A 102 1.34 -11.08 1.53
CA ALA A 102 1.78 -10.34 0.35
C ALA A 102 0.71 -10.32 -0.75
N ALA A 103 0.03 -11.46 -1.00
CA ALA A 103 -1.08 -11.52 -1.95
C ALA A 103 -2.28 -10.68 -1.50
N ALA A 104 -2.60 -10.68 -0.20
CA ALA A 104 -3.64 -9.81 0.36
C ALA A 104 -3.30 -8.33 0.18
N LEU A 105 -2.05 -7.92 0.45
CA LEU A 105 -1.61 -6.54 0.25
C LEU A 105 -1.63 -6.13 -1.23
N ALA A 106 -1.25 -7.05 -2.13
CA ALA A 106 -1.35 -6.86 -3.57
C ALA A 106 -2.81 -6.69 -4.04
N CYS A 107 -3.75 -7.45 -3.49
CA CYS A 107 -5.18 -7.30 -3.75
C CYS A 107 -5.68 -5.89 -3.41
N TRP A 108 -5.40 -5.43 -2.18
CA TRP A 108 -5.79 -4.09 -1.73
C TRP A 108 -5.15 -2.99 -2.56
N ALA A 109 -3.85 -3.09 -2.85
CA ALA A 109 -3.15 -2.13 -3.69
C ALA A 109 -3.74 -2.09 -5.11
N SER A 110 -4.03 -3.25 -5.70
CA SER A 110 -4.59 -3.35 -7.06
C SER A 110 -5.97 -2.70 -7.15
N VAL A 111 -6.86 -2.97 -6.17
CA VAL A 111 -8.18 -2.33 -6.12
C VAL A 111 -8.05 -0.82 -5.94
N LEU A 112 -7.21 -0.34 -5.01
CA LEU A 112 -7.00 1.09 -4.82
C LEU A 112 -6.52 1.79 -6.10
N LEU A 113 -5.56 1.19 -6.81
CA LEU A 113 -5.09 1.74 -8.08
C LEU A 113 -6.17 1.70 -9.15
N LEU A 114 -6.96 0.63 -9.21
CA LEU A 114 -8.05 0.50 -10.17
C LEU A 114 -9.04 1.64 -10.00
N LEU A 115 -9.48 1.90 -8.77
CA LEU A 115 -10.39 3.00 -8.45
C LEU A 115 -9.80 4.36 -8.77
N GLY A 116 -8.49 4.54 -8.54
CA GLY A 116 -7.78 5.76 -8.88
C GLY A 116 -7.80 6.05 -10.38
N TYR A 117 -7.44 5.07 -11.20
CA TYR A 117 -7.41 5.21 -12.66
C TYR A 117 -8.81 5.24 -13.31
N VAL A 118 -9.80 4.57 -12.70
CA VAL A 118 -11.20 4.67 -13.13
C VAL A 118 -11.74 6.09 -12.89
N ASN A 119 -11.41 6.68 -11.74
CA ASN A 119 -11.86 8.02 -11.40
C ASN A 119 -11.16 9.10 -12.25
N GLN A 120 -9.85 8.96 -12.43
CA GLN A 120 -9.03 9.92 -13.18
C GLN A 120 -8.03 9.18 -14.10
N PRO A 121 -8.43 8.83 -15.33
CA PRO A 121 -7.60 8.02 -16.25
C PRO A 121 -6.35 8.73 -16.76
N HIS A 122 -6.28 10.05 -16.62
CA HIS A 122 -5.16 10.86 -17.06
C HIS A 122 -4.03 10.92 -16.03
N LEU A 123 -4.27 10.48 -14.79
CA LEU A 123 -3.21 10.36 -13.79
C LEU A 123 -2.18 9.34 -14.29
N LYS A 124 -0.90 9.65 -14.13
CA LYS A 124 0.19 8.69 -14.35
C LYS A 124 0.89 8.35 -13.04
N LEU A 125 0.82 9.22 -12.02
CA LEU A 125 1.30 8.95 -10.67
C LEU A 125 0.40 7.95 -9.93
N VAL A 126 0.92 6.76 -9.69
CA VAL A 126 0.32 5.68 -8.88
C VAL A 126 -0.13 6.20 -7.50
N LEU A 127 0.70 7.02 -6.83
CA LEU A 127 0.35 7.61 -5.52
C LEU A 127 -0.86 8.53 -5.61
N TYR A 128 -0.96 9.35 -6.65
CA TYR A 128 -2.10 10.25 -6.83
C TYR A 128 -3.36 9.48 -7.21
N ALA A 129 -3.22 8.39 -7.98
CA ALA A 129 -4.32 7.46 -8.22
C ALA A 129 -4.82 6.87 -6.89
N ALA A 130 -3.92 6.39 -6.02
CA ALA A 130 -4.28 5.86 -4.70
C ALA A 130 -4.96 6.91 -3.78
N LEU A 131 -4.43 8.14 -3.72
CA LEU A 131 -5.04 9.22 -2.94
C LEU A 131 -6.41 9.66 -3.51
N THR A 132 -6.54 9.66 -4.83
CA THR A 132 -7.83 9.91 -5.52
C THR A 132 -8.83 8.81 -5.21
N ALA A 133 -8.40 7.55 -5.18
CA ALA A 133 -9.23 6.41 -4.79
C ALA A 133 -9.70 6.52 -3.34
N ALA A 134 -8.78 6.77 -2.41
CA ALA A 134 -9.10 6.90 -0.99
C ALA A 134 -10.07 8.05 -0.73
N SER A 135 -9.82 9.22 -1.32
CA SER A 135 -10.69 10.39 -1.20
C SER A 135 -12.05 10.19 -1.87
N SER A 136 -12.10 9.46 -3.00
CA SER A 136 -13.35 9.08 -3.66
C SER A 136 -14.15 8.10 -2.81
N ALA A 137 -13.52 7.03 -2.31
CA ALA A 137 -14.17 6.01 -1.48
C ALA A 137 -14.75 6.60 -0.19
N ALA A 138 -13.99 7.49 0.47
CA ALA A 138 -14.45 8.22 1.65
C ALA A 138 -15.68 9.12 1.38
N GLN A 139 -15.91 9.52 0.14
CA GLN A 139 -17.08 10.31 -0.26
C GLN A 139 -18.19 9.48 -0.92
N ALA A 140 -17.86 8.28 -1.41
CA ALA A 140 -18.75 7.42 -2.16
C ALA A 140 -19.92 6.93 -1.31
N TRP A 141 -19.66 6.47 -0.09
CA TRP A 141 -20.71 6.02 0.84
C TRP A 141 -21.66 7.18 1.18
N LEU A 142 -21.15 8.39 1.44
CA LEU A 142 -21.97 9.59 1.63
C LEU A 142 -22.81 9.92 0.40
N ARG A 143 -22.27 9.72 -0.80
CA ARG A 143 -22.99 9.94 -2.05
C ARG A 143 -24.11 8.92 -2.24
N VAL A 144 -23.87 7.66 -1.92
CA VAL A 144 -24.90 6.61 -1.94
C VAL A 144 -26.00 6.96 -0.94
N LEU A 145 -25.65 7.28 0.31
CA LEU A 145 -26.62 7.67 1.34
C LEU A 145 -27.43 8.92 0.96
N ARG A 146 -26.79 9.93 0.37
CA ARG A 146 -27.48 11.14 -0.13
C ARG A 146 -28.30 10.89 -1.40
N GLY A 147 -27.91 9.87 -2.17
CA GLY A 147 -28.55 9.40 -3.41
C GLY A 147 -29.78 8.52 -3.17
N LEU A 148 -29.87 7.90 -1.99
CA LEU A 148 -31.10 7.32 -1.42
C LEU A 148 -32.08 8.45 -1.10
N ARG A 149 -32.64 9.08 -2.15
CA ARG A 149 -33.78 9.99 -2.00
C ARG A 149 -35.02 9.16 -1.70
N ALA A 150 -35.95 9.75 -0.96
CA ALA A 150 -37.33 9.28 -0.91
C ALA A 150 -37.81 9.02 -2.36
N PRO A 151 -38.38 7.85 -2.66
CA PRO A 151 -38.89 7.55 -3.98
C PRO A 151 -39.87 8.67 -4.35
N ARG A 152 -39.53 9.48 -5.36
CA ARG A 152 -40.43 10.54 -5.87
C ARG A 152 -41.74 9.95 -6.41
N GLN A 153 -41.78 8.64 -6.63
CA GLN A 153 -42.93 7.84 -7.06
C GLN A 153 -43.40 6.82 -5.99
N GLY A 154 -42.91 6.90 -4.75
CA GLY A 154 -43.36 6.01 -3.67
C GLY A 154 -44.62 6.55 -3.00
N GLY A 155 -45.56 5.66 -2.66
CA GLY A 155 -46.81 6.01 -1.99
C GLY A 155 -46.61 6.87 -0.73
N ALA A 156 -47.63 7.66 -0.39
CA ALA A 156 -47.57 8.69 0.67
C ALA A 156 -47.11 8.18 2.06
N GLY A 157 -47.22 6.87 2.34
CA GLY A 157 -46.72 6.23 3.56
C GLY A 157 -45.19 6.10 3.62
N VAL A 158 -44.54 5.71 2.52
CA VAL A 158 -43.07 5.56 2.44
C VAL A 158 -42.37 6.92 2.58
N ARG A 159 -42.99 7.98 2.02
CA ARG A 159 -42.47 9.36 2.14
C ARG A 159 -42.55 9.88 3.57
N ARG A 160 -43.63 9.55 4.30
CA ARG A 160 -43.78 9.87 5.74
C ARG A 160 -42.77 9.10 6.59
N GLY A 161 -42.62 7.79 6.39
CA GLY A 161 -41.64 6.98 7.11
C GLY A 161 -40.20 7.49 6.95
N TRP A 162 -39.79 7.85 5.73
CA TRP A 162 -38.45 8.40 5.47
C TRP A 162 -38.22 9.78 6.12
N PHE A 163 -39.25 10.63 6.17
CA PHE A 163 -39.18 11.93 6.85
C PHE A 163 -38.94 11.75 8.36
N TYR A 164 -39.74 10.91 9.02
CA TYR A 164 -39.60 10.65 10.46
C TYR A 164 -38.28 9.93 10.81
N ALA A 165 -37.86 8.95 10.01
CA ALA A 165 -36.59 8.27 10.21
C ALA A 165 -35.41 9.27 10.18
N ARG A 166 -35.37 10.17 9.18
CA ARG A 166 -34.32 11.20 9.09
C ARG A 166 -34.42 12.24 10.20
N LEU A 167 -35.62 12.59 10.63
CA LEU A 167 -35.86 13.53 11.75
C LEU A 167 -35.30 12.98 13.07
N LEU A 168 -35.35 11.65 13.27
CA LEU A 168 -34.86 11.00 14.49
C LEU A 168 -33.34 10.81 14.55
N VAL A 169 -32.63 10.83 13.41
CA VAL A 169 -31.16 10.62 13.39
C VAL A 169 -30.42 11.68 14.22
N VAL A 170 -30.73 12.95 14.02
CA VAL A 170 -30.01 14.04 14.72
C VAL A 170 -30.26 14.01 16.24
N PRO A 171 -31.51 13.91 16.73
CA PRO A 171 -31.77 13.72 18.17
C PRO A 171 -31.11 12.49 18.77
N LEU A 172 -31.06 11.35 18.06
CA LEU A 172 -30.39 10.13 18.55
C LEU A 172 -28.88 10.29 18.66
N VAL A 173 -28.24 10.97 17.70
CA VAL A 173 -26.80 11.28 17.77
C VAL A 173 -26.50 12.20 18.96
N VAL A 174 -27.33 13.22 19.16
CA VAL A 174 -27.20 14.12 20.32
C VAL A 174 -27.41 13.35 21.63
N LEU A 175 -28.45 12.51 21.72
CA LEU A 175 -28.70 11.66 22.88
C LEU A 175 -27.52 10.73 23.18
N GLY A 176 -26.95 10.09 22.15
CA GLY A 176 -25.78 9.22 22.28
C GLY A 176 -24.55 9.95 22.80
N ALA A 177 -24.31 11.18 22.31
CA ALA A 177 -23.22 12.02 22.80
C ALA A 177 -23.40 12.38 24.28
N PHE A 178 -24.59 12.80 24.69
CA PHE A 178 -24.90 13.08 26.11
C PHE A 178 -24.83 11.84 26.99
N HIS A 179 -25.30 10.68 26.49
CA HIS A 179 -25.19 9.40 27.21
C HIS A 179 -23.72 9.06 27.50
N LEU A 180 -22.82 9.18 26.51
CA LEU A 180 -21.40 8.90 26.69
C LEU A 180 -20.76 9.86 27.70
N LEU A 181 -21.07 11.15 27.61
CA LEU A 181 -20.60 12.16 28.56
C LEU A 181 -21.05 11.85 29.98
N PHE A 182 -22.31 11.46 30.19
CA PHE A 182 -22.83 11.10 31.51
C PHE A 182 -22.31 9.75 32.03
N ALA A 183 -22.04 8.78 31.15
CA ALA A 183 -21.41 7.51 31.54
C ALA A 183 -19.98 7.73 32.04
N ILE A 184 -19.19 8.57 31.37
CA ILE A 184 -17.84 8.91 31.81
C ILE A 184 -17.86 9.75 33.10
N ALA A 185 -18.81 10.69 33.21
CA ALA A 185 -18.88 11.61 34.34
C ALA A 185 -19.45 11.01 35.62
N ASN A 186 -20.28 9.95 35.54
CA ASN A 186 -20.99 9.40 36.70
C ASN A 186 -21.00 7.85 36.71
N PRO A 187 -20.25 7.21 37.64
CA PRO A 187 -20.17 5.75 37.72
C PRO A 187 -21.46 5.05 38.17
N VAL A 188 -22.44 5.78 38.73
CA VAL A 188 -23.78 5.23 39.02
C VAL A 188 -24.61 5.21 37.74
N TYR A 189 -24.57 6.29 36.95
CA TYR A 189 -25.25 6.35 35.66
C TYR A 189 -24.68 5.32 34.69
N ASP A 190 -23.36 5.14 34.63
CA ASP A 190 -22.71 4.10 33.83
C ASP A 190 -23.25 2.70 34.15
N ARG A 191 -23.33 2.34 35.44
CA ARG A 191 -23.86 1.03 35.87
C ARG A 191 -25.35 0.85 35.55
N LEU A 192 -26.18 1.87 35.76
CA LEU A 192 -27.61 1.82 35.48
C LEU A 192 -27.90 1.78 33.98
N SER A 193 -27.26 2.66 33.23
CA SER A 193 -27.40 2.73 31.78
C SER A 193 -26.82 1.49 31.11
N GLY A 194 -25.69 0.97 31.58
CA GLY A 194 -25.15 -0.32 31.14
C GLY A 194 -26.11 -1.49 31.37
N ARG A 195 -26.79 -1.54 32.54
CA ARG A 195 -27.86 -2.53 32.79
C ARG A 195 -29.06 -2.35 31.85
N ALA A 196 -29.51 -1.11 31.64
CA ALA A 196 -30.61 -0.80 30.74
C ALA A 196 -30.29 -1.16 29.28
N LEU A 197 -29.10 -0.78 28.78
CA LEU A 197 -28.60 -1.17 27.47
C LEU A 197 -28.42 -2.69 27.36
N ALA A 198 -28.01 -3.38 28.41
CA ALA A 198 -27.90 -4.84 28.40
C ALA A 198 -29.28 -5.52 28.32
N VAL A 199 -30.30 -5.01 29.02
CA VAL A 199 -31.69 -5.50 28.90
C VAL A 199 -32.22 -5.23 27.50
N LEU A 200 -32.01 -4.02 26.98
CA LEU A 200 -32.44 -3.63 25.64
C LEU A 200 -31.72 -4.42 24.56
N GLY A 201 -30.42 -4.67 24.74
CA GLY A 201 -29.59 -5.51 23.87
C GLY A 201 -30.05 -6.97 23.88
N ARG A 202 -30.38 -7.54 25.06
CA ARG A 202 -30.97 -8.89 25.15
C ARG A 202 -32.35 -8.97 24.49
N TRP A 203 -33.17 -7.93 24.63
CA TRP A 203 -34.48 -7.86 23.98
C TRP A 203 -34.35 -7.70 22.46
N LEU A 204 -33.43 -6.87 21.99
CA LEU A 204 -33.13 -6.70 20.56
C LEU A 204 -32.54 -7.97 19.94
N ALA A 205 -31.67 -8.67 20.67
CA ALA A 205 -31.13 -9.97 20.27
C ALA A 205 -32.23 -11.05 20.16
N ARG A 206 -33.35 -10.92 20.88
CA ARG A 206 -34.52 -11.82 20.72
C ARG A 206 -35.36 -11.47 19.49
N LEU A 207 -35.35 -10.22 19.04
CA LEU A 207 -36.08 -9.79 17.84
C LEU A 207 -35.35 -10.15 16.55
N ILE A 208 -34.01 -10.22 16.59
CA ILE A 208 -33.21 -10.65 15.45
C ILE A 208 -32.06 -11.54 15.97
N PRO A 209 -32.27 -12.87 16.06
CA PRO A 209 -31.32 -13.81 16.67
C PRO A 209 -29.92 -13.79 16.04
N ASP A 210 -29.83 -13.43 14.75
CA ASP A 210 -28.62 -13.59 13.94
C ASP A 210 -27.83 -12.30 13.68
N ILE A 211 -28.36 -11.12 14.04
CA ILE A 211 -27.65 -9.85 13.78
C ILE A 211 -26.83 -9.44 15.01
N SER A 212 -25.56 -9.83 15.02
CA SER A 212 -24.57 -9.32 15.97
C SER A 212 -24.13 -7.90 15.61
N LEU A 213 -23.73 -7.10 16.61
CA LEU A 213 -23.11 -5.79 16.35
C LEU A 213 -21.88 -5.93 15.45
N ALA A 214 -21.10 -6.99 15.62
CA ALA A 214 -19.95 -7.30 14.77
C ALA A 214 -20.36 -7.49 13.30
N HIS A 215 -21.46 -8.20 13.04
CA HIS A 215 -21.98 -8.39 11.68
C HIS A 215 -22.47 -7.08 11.08
N LEU A 216 -23.15 -6.24 11.86
CA LEU A 216 -23.59 -4.91 11.40
C LEU A 216 -22.41 -3.99 11.05
N LEU A 217 -21.37 -3.97 11.88
CA LEU A 217 -20.14 -3.23 11.58
C LEU A 217 -19.45 -3.79 10.33
N PHE A 218 -19.43 -5.10 10.16
CA PHE A 218 -18.85 -5.76 9.00
C PHE A 218 -19.59 -5.43 7.70
N VAL A 219 -20.92 -5.50 7.71
CA VAL A 219 -21.78 -5.08 6.59
C VAL A 219 -21.57 -3.59 6.29
N MET A 220 -21.38 -2.74 7.30
CA MET A 220 -21.07 -1.33 7.07
C MET A 220 -19.70 -1.13 6.39
N VAL A 221 -18.68 -1.91 6.76
CA VAL A 221 -17.39 -1.91 6.06
C VAL A 221 -17.56 -2.39 4.62
N GLY A 222 -18.30 -3.47 4.40
CA GLY A 222 -18.66 -3.97 3.08
C GLY A 222 -19.34 -2.89 2.23
N PHE A 223 -20.26 -2.12 2.82
CA PHE A 223 -20.93 -1.01 2.16
C PHE A 223 -19.97 0.09 1.73
N VAL A 224 -19.03 0.48 2.60
CA VAL A 224 -18.01 1.48 2.23
C VAL A 224 -17.13 0.98 1.09
N VAL A 225 -16.71 -0.29 1.13
CA VAL A 225 -15.88 -0.91 0.08
C VAL A 225 -16.64 -0.98 -1.25
N VAL A 226 -17.83 -1.59 -1.27
CA VAL A 226 -18.64 -1.78 -2.48
C VAL A 226 -19.10 -0.43 -3.05
N ALA A 227 -19.48 0.54 -2.20
CA ALA A 227 -19.81 1.89 -2.66
C ALA A 227 -18.58 2.60 -3.24
N GLY A 228 -17.42 2.51 -2.59
CA GLY A 228 -16.16 3.05 -3.07
C GLY A 228 -15.74 2.49 -4.42
N VAL A 229 -16.02 1.20 -4.64
CA VAL A 229 -15.77 0.54 -5.92
C VAL A 229 -16.71 1.04 -7.00
N LEU A 230 -18.03 0.98 -6.77
CA LEU A 230 -19.02 1.18 -7.82
C LEU A 230 -19.35 2.64 -8.11
N VAL A 231 -19.08 3.54 -7.16
CA VAL A 231 -19.46 4.96 -7.23
C VAL A 231 -18.21 5.83 -7.18
N ALA A 232 -17.67 6.13 -8.36
CA ALA A 232 -16.60 7.10 -8.50
C ALA A 232 -17.12 8.52 -8.23
N VAL A 233 -16.55 9.18 -7.22
CA VAL A 233 -16.75 10.61 -6.96
C VAL A 233 -15.58 11.36 -7.58
N PRO A 234 -15.80 12.20 -8.60
CA PRO A 234 -14.70 12.87 -9.29
C PRO A 234 -13.98 13.83 -8.35
N VAL A 235 -12.73 13.51 -8.03
CA VAL A 235 -11.81 14.37 -7.27
C VAL A 235 -10.76 14.89 -8.23
N TYR A 236 -10.85 16.17 -8.60
CA TYR A 236 -9.95 16.80 -9.58
C TYR A 236 -8.68 17.40 -8.96
N ALA A 237 -8.62 17.52 -7.62
CA ALA A 237 -7.52 18.21 -6.94
C ALA A 237 -6.13 17.66 -7.31
N PHE A 238 -6.00 16.33 -7.40
CA PHE A 238 -4.74 15.68 -7.75
C PHE A 238 -4.43 15.73 -9.25
N ALA A 239 -5.46 15.67 -10.11
CA ALA A 239 -5.30 15.80 -11.56
C ALA A 239 -4.85 17.21 -11.98
N ASP A 240 -5.42 18.24 -11.34
CA ASP A 240 -5.04 19.64 -11.53
C ASP A 240 -3.61 19.93 -11.05
N HIS A 241 -3.16 19.21 -10.02
CA HIS A 241 -1.78 19.29 -9.54
C HIS A 241 -0.82 18.55 -10.48
N GLU A 242 -1.20 17.37 -10.97
CA GLU A 242 -0.38 16.55 -11.86
C GLU A 242 -0.16 17.17 -13.24
N SER A 243 -1.18 17.82 -13.81
CA SER A 243 -1.11 18.45 -15.14
C SER A 243 -0.04 19.54 -15.25
N ARG A 244 0.42 20.08 -14.11
CA ARG A 244 1.49 21.08 -14.03
C ARG A 244 2.89 20.48 -14.24
N PHE A 245 3.03 19.16 -14.18
CA PHE A 245 4.30 18.47 -14.34
C PHE A 245 4.45 17.90 -15.75
N GLY A 246 5.36 18.48 -16.54
CA GLY A 246 5.77 17.93 -17.83
C GLY A 246 6.66 16.69 -17.67
N GLU A 247 6.64 15.79 -18.67
CA GLU A 247 7.48 14.57 -18.67
C GLU A 247 8.97 14.86 -18.94
N PHE A 248 9.25 15.97 -19.62
CA PHE A 248 10.59 16.46 -19.93
C PHE A 248 10.78 17.85 -19.36
N ILE A 249 12.00 18.15 -18.90
CA ILE A 249 12.36 19.49 -18.46
C ILE A 249 12.61 20.33 -19.72
N ARG A 250 11.63 21.16 -20.10
CA ARG A 250 11.78 22.16 -21.16
C ARG A 250 12.18 23.49 -20.56
N ARG A 251 13.05 24.23 -21.25
CA ARG A 251 13.40 25.60 -20.86
C ARG A 251 12.20 26.50 -21.19
N GLN A 252 11.37 26.79 -20.20
CA GLN A 252 10.29 27.75 -20.34
C GLN A 252 10.79 29.11 -19.89
N ARG A 253 10.85 30.07 -20.82
CA ARG A 253 11.20 31.46 -20.51
C ARG A 253 9.88 32.15 -20.14
N ASP A 254 9.44 31.93 -18.90
CA ASP A 254 8.22 32.57 -18.37
C ASP A 254 8.45 34.07 -18.21
N ARG A 255 8.35 34.80 -19.31
CA ARG A 255 8.18 36.26 -19.30
C ARG A 255 6.71 36.65 -19.28
N VAL A 256 5.80 35.73 -19.62
CA VAL A 256 4.35 35.95 -19.63
C VAL A 256 3.64 34.65 -19.23
N ALA A 257 2.57 34.74 -18.45
CA ALA A 257 1.83 33.59 -17.96
C ALA A 257 1.20 32.78 -19.09
N SER A 258 1.22 31.45 -19.00
CA SER A 258 0.58 30.58 -20.00
C SER A 258 -0.94 30.60 -19.83
N PHE A 259 -1.67 30.88 -20.91
CA PHE A 259 -3.15 30.87 -20.95
C PHE A 259 -3.77 29.49 -20.73
N GLY A 260 -2.97 28.42 -20.66
CA GLY A 260 -3.43 27.05 -20.42
C GLY A 260 -3.67 26.70 -18.94
N VAL A 261 -3.38 27.60 -18.00
CA VAL A 261 -3.55 27.36 -16.55
C VAL A 261 -4.77 28.11 -16.04
N ARG A 262 -5.68 27.41 -15.37
CA ARG A 262 -6.97 27.93 -14.86
C ARG A 262 -6.85 29.13 -13.90
N ARG A 263 -5.65 29.39 -13.37
CA ARG A 263 -5.25 30.58 -12.59
C ARG A 263 -3.80 30.95 -12.89
N PRO A 264 -3.53 31.77 -13.91
CA PRO A 264 -2.17 32.22 -14.21
C PRO A 264 -1.68 33.17 -13.11
N ASP A 265 -0.46 32.94 -12.61
CA ASP A 265 0.23 33.86 -11.71
C ASP A 265 1.05 34.84 -12.58
N PHE A 266 0.67 36.12 -12.56
CA PHE A 266 1.28 37.17 -13.38
C PHE A 266 2.42 37.92 -12.66
N ARG A 267 2.85 37.44 -11.48
CA ARG A 267 3.97 38.05 -10.76
C ARG A 267 5.28 37.85 -11.53
N LEU A 268 5.95 38.95 -11.85
CA LEU A 268 7.29 38.94 -12.44
C LEU A 268 8.29 38.30 -11.46
N LYS A 269 8.78 37.10 -11.79
CA LYS A 269 9.85 36.44 -11.04
C LYS A 269 11.21 36.90 -11.56
N THR A 270 11.84 37.84 -10.87
CA THR A 270 13.22 38.27 -11.15
C THR A 270 14.21 37.25 -10.61
N MET A 271 14.64 36.29 -11.44
CA MET A 271 15.75 35.40 -11.13
C MET A 271 17.07 36.12 -11.43
N ARG A 272 17.85 36.50 -10.41
CA ARG A 272 19.18 37.12 -10.60
C ARG A 272 20.19 36.08 -11.09
N ALA A 273 20.90 36.37 -12.19
CA ALA A 273 21.89 35.45 -12.78
C ALA A 273 23.10 35.15 -11.86
N LEU A 274 23.42 36.06 -10.93
CA LEU A 274 24.43 35.87 -9.88
C LEU A 274 24.08 34.73 -8.91
N ASP A 275 22.80 34.38 -8.78
CA ASP A 275 22.32 33.31 -7.92
C ASP A 275 22.68 31.93 -8.51
N LEU A 276 22.61 31.78 -9.84
CA LEU A 276 22.85 30.51 -10.52
C LEU A 276 24.31 30.04 -10.46
N ARG A 277 25.28 30.96 -10.52
CA ARG A 277 26.71 30.60 -10.36
C ARG A 277 27.00 30.15 -8.92
N LYS A 278 26.45 30.84 -7.91
CA LYS A 278 26.59 30.43 -6.50
C LYS A 278 25.92 29.08 -6.24
N GLU A 279 24.72 28.87 -6.77
CA GLU A 279 24.05 27.56 -6.72
C GLU A 279 24.88 26.46 -7.39
N PHE A 280 25.56 26.74 -8.51
CA PHE A 280 26.45 25.78 -9.17
C PHE A 280 27.65 25.41 -8.30
N TYR A 281 28.35 26.38 -7.71
CA TYR A 281 29.48 26.09 -6.82
C TYR A 281 29.03 25.33 -5.57
N ALA A 282 27.89 25.70 -4.97
CA ALA A 282 27.31 24.97 -3.85
C ALA A 282 26.94 23.53 -4.24
N ALA A 283 26.32 23.33 -5.39
CA ALA A 283 26.02 21.99 -5.91
C ALA A 283 27.29 21.18 -6.14
N ALA A 284 28.29 21.75 -6.83
CA ALA A 284 29.55 21.09 -7.12
C ALA A 284 30.31 20.71 -5.84
N ALA A 285 30.33 21.60 -4.83
CA ALA A 285 30.94 21.34 -3.53
C ALA A 285 30.23 20.19 -2.78
N VAL A 286 28.90 20.23 -2.69
CA VAL A 286 28.11 19.17 -2.05
C VAL A 286 28.29 17.84 -2.77
N PHE A 287 28.20 17.83 -4.11
CA PHE A 287 28.44 16.60 -4.89
C PHE A 287 29.87 16.08 -4.68
N GLY A 288 30.88 16.95 -4.70
CA GLY A 288 32.27 16.55 -4.46
C GLY A 288 32.46 15.93 -3.07
N LEU A 289 31.99 16.60 -2.02
CA LEU A 289 32.10 16.13 -0.64
C LEU A 289 31.34 14.82 -0.40
N VAL A 290 30.11 14.70 -0.92
CA VAL A 290 29.31 13.48 -0.78
C VAL A 290 29.94 12.32 -1.54
N ASN A 291 30.45 12.53 -2.76
CA ASN A 291 31.16 11.48 -3.50
C ASN A 291 32.46 11.06 -2.81
N LEU A 292 33.17 12.00 -2.18
CA LEU A 292 34.39 11.70 -1.42
C LEU A 292 34.04 10.85 -0.18
N LEU A 293 33.02 11.25 0.57
CA LEU A 293 32.55 10.49 1.73
C LEU A 293 32.10 9.08 1.32
N LEU A 294 31.30 8.97 0.25
CA LEU A 294 30.85 7.67 -0.28
C LEU A 294 32.02 6.83 -0.78
N LEU A 295 33.07 7.44 -1.34
CA LEU A 295 34.28 6.73 -1.74
C LEU A 295 34.96 6.10 -0.54
N VAL A 296 35.12 6.86 0.56
CA VAL A 296 35.73 6.36 1.81
C VAL A 296 34.89 5.21 2.37
N VAL A 297 33.57 5.37 2.47
CA VAL A 297 32.67 4.32 2.96
C VAL A 297 32.73 3.06 2.08
N ASN A 298 32.68 3.22 0.75
CA ASN A 298 32.78 2.11 -0.18
C ASN A 298 34.14 1.42 -0.10
N ALA A 299 35.24 2.16 0.09
CA ALA A 299 36.57 1.58 0.24
C ALA A 299 36.66 0.75 1.53
N ILE A 300 36.10 1.25 2.64
CA ILE A 300 36.00 0.51 3.90
C ILE A 300 35.16 -0.77 3.71
N ASP A 301 33.98 -0.66 3.10
CA ASP A 301 33.12 -1.81 2.85
C ASP A 301 33.79 -2.83 1.92
N ILE A 302 34.45 -2.42 0.84
CA ILE A 302 35.14 -3.36 -0.06
C ILE A 302 36.28 -4.07 0.69
N HIS A 303 37.11 -3.32 1.43
CA HIS A 303 38.23 -3.93 2.13
C HIS A 303 37.78 -4.87 3.26
N TRP A 304 36.86 -4.41 4.11
CA TRP A 304 36.45 -5.13 5.31
C TRP A 304 35.34 -6.15 5.06
N LEU A 305 34.31 -5.79 4.28
CA LEU A 305 33.15 -6.64 4.06
C LEU A 305 33.33 -7.62 2.88
N TRP A 306 33.97 -7.20 1.78
CA TRP A 306 34.05 -8.07 0.59
C TRP A 306 35.21 -9.08 0.67
N PHE A 307 36.37 -8.66 1.19
CA PHE A 307 37.60 -9.48 1.17
C PHE A 307 38.14 -9.86 2.56
N GLY A 308 37.54 -9.38 3.65
CA GLY A 308 38.07 -9.57 5.01
C GLY A 308 37.04 -9.91 6.10
N PHE A 309 35.82 -10.31 5.72
CA PHE A 309 34.75 -10.49 6.71
C PHE A 309 34.80 -11.87 7.36
N GLU A 310 35.47 -11.96 8.50
CA GLU A 310 35.33 -13.05 9.46
C GLU A 310 34.59 -12.56 10.71
N PRO A 311 33.37 -13.07 11.00
CA PRO A 311 32.66 -12.71 12.22
C PRO A 311 33.46 -13.15 13.45
N ALA A 312 33.92 -12.20 14.26
CA ALA A 312 34.54 -12.50 15.54
C ALA A 312 33.57 -13.27 16.48
N PRO A 313 34.05 -14.16 17.36
CA PRO A 313 33.19 -14.85 18.33
C PRO A 313 32.43 -13.84 19.19
N GLY A 314 31.09 -13.89 19.19
CA GLY A 314 30.22 -12.96 19.93
C GLY A 314 29.83 -11.68 19.18
N PHE A 315 30.20 -11.53 17.90
CA PHE A 315 29.75 -10.40 17.09
C PHE A 315 28.22 -10.41 16.91
N ASN A 316 27.55 -9.33 17.32
CA ASN A 316 26.10 -9.21 17.18
C ASN A 316 25.74 -8.90 15.71
N LEU A 317 25.68 -9.97 14.91
CA LEU A 317 25.36 -9.91 13.49
C LEU A 317 23.97 -9.30 13.23
N MET A 318 23.03 -9.50 14.17
CA MET A 318 21.69 -8.92 14.09
C MET A 318 21.75 -7.39 14.17
N GLN A 319 22.43 -6.81 15.16
CA GLN A 319 22.55 -5.36 15.31
C GLN A 319 23.32 -4.75 14.13
N PHE A 320 24.44 -5.38 13.75
CA PHE A 320 25.25 -4.95 12.60
C PHE A 320 24.44 -4.85 11.30
N VAL A 321 23.55 -5.82 11.05
CA VAL A 321 22.73 -5.83 9.84
C VAL A 321 21.55 -4.86 9.97
N HIS A 322 20.82 -4.84 11.09
CA HIS A 322 19.62 -4.00 11.20
C HIS A 322 19.96 -2.51 11.28
N GLU A 323 20.79 -2.09 12.23
CA GLU A 323 21.16 -0.68 12.36
C GLU A 323 21.97 -0.21 11.15
N GLY A 324 22.93 -1.02 10.71
CA GLY A 324 23.76 -0.71 9.55
C GLY A 324 22.96 -0.57 8.26
N THR A 325 22.03 -1.50 7.99
CA THR A 325 21.24 -1.46 6.74
C THR A 325 20.24 -0.32 6.74
N TYR A 326 19.51 -0.08 7.84
CA TYR A 326 18.49 0.98 7.87
C TYR A 326 19.10 2.38 7.74
N VAL A 327 20.20 2.64 8.45
CA VAL A 327 20.91 3.92 8.34
C VAL A 327 21.44 4.13 6.92
N LEU A 328 21.93 3.06 6.28
CA LEU A 328 22.48 3.15 4.94
C LEU A 328 21.40 3.36 3.87
N ILE A 329 20.26 2.68 3.99
CA ILE A 329 19.09 2.91 3.15
C ILE A 329 18.62 4.37 3.28
N PHE A 330 18.51 4.87 4.52
CA PHE A 330 18.13 6.26 4.76
C PHE A 330 19.12 7.25 4.12
N SER A 331 20.42 6.98 4.23
CA SER A 331 21.46 7.79 3.60
C SER A 331 21.33 7.82 2.07
N ILE A 332 21.09 6.67 1.42
CA ILE A 332 20.88 6.59 -0.03
C ILE A 332 19.64 7.41 -0.45
N LEU A 333 18.53 7.30 0.29
CA LEU A 333 17.31 8.05 0.02
C LEU A 333 17.50 9.56 0.21
N LEU A 334 18.18 9.97 1.28
CA LEU A 334 18.50 11.37 1.55
C LEU A 334 19.39 11.94 0.44
N ALA A 335 20.45 11.22 0.07
CA ALA A 335 21.35 11.60 -1.00
C ALA A 335 20.61 11.71 -2.34
N MET A 336 19.72 10.76 -2.67
CA MET A 336 18.86 10.84 -3.84
C MET A 336 17.95 12.07 -3.80
N GLY A 337 17.39 12.42 -2.63
CA GLY A 337 16.63 13.65 -2.42
C GLY A 337 17.43 14.91 -2.73
N ILE A 338 18.69 14.98 -2.26
CA ILE A 338 19.63 16.08 -2.53
C ILE A 338 19.92 16.20 -4.02
N VAL A 339 20.23 15.08 -4.70
CA VAL A 339 20.46 15.06 -6.15
C VAL A 339 19.22 15.57 -6.89
N LEU A 340 18.03 15.06 -6.56
CA LEU A 340 16.80 15.49 -7.22
C LEU A 340 16.48 16.97 -6.97
N TRP A 341 16.85 17.52 -5.81
CA TRP A 341 16.68 18.93 -5.47
C TRP A 341 17.57 19.84 -6.33
N PHE A 342 18.87 19.53 -6.46
CA PHE A 342 19.79 20.33 -7.29
C PHE A 342 19.44 20.27 -8.79
N PHE A 343 19.03 19.10 -9.29
CA PHE A 343 18.61 18.92 -10.68
C PHE A 343 17.19 19.45 -10.98
N ARG A 344 16.52 20.15 -10.04
CA ARG A 344 15.19 20.76 -10.21
C ARG A 344 15.22 22.12 -10.93
N ARG A 345 16.35 22.85 -10.91
CA ARG A 345 16.44 24.26 -11.33
C ARG A 345 17.16 24.46 -12.69
N ASN A 346 17.41 25.72 -13.03
CA ASN A 346 18.09 26.16 -14.26
C ASN A 346 19.52 25.62 -14.44
N LEU A 347 20.10 24.92 -13.44
CA LEU A 347 21.40 24.24 -13.57
C LEU A 347 21.43 23.23 -14.72
N ASN A 348 20.30 22.60 -15.07
CA ASN A 348 20.21 21.70 -16.23
C ASN A 348 20.50 22.40 -17.59
N PHE A 349 20.52 23.73 -17.61
CA PHE A 349 20.77 24.55 -18.80
C PHE A 349 22.08 25.36 -18.70
N TYR A 350 22.86 25.21 -17.63
CA TYR A 350 24.14 25.89 -17.45
C TYR A 350 25.26 25.14 -18.21
N GLN A 351 25.49 25.52 -19.47
CA GLN A 351 26.41 24.79 -20.37
C GLN A 351 27.85 24.61 -19.88
N PRO A 352 28.53 25.58 -19.23
CA PRO A 352 29.94 25.42 -18.88
C PRO A 352 30.21 24.33 -17.83
N GLY A 353 29.27 24.09 -16.91
CA GLY A 353 29.44 23.18 -15.76
C GLY A 353 28.66 21.86 -15.84
N LEU A 354 27.83 21.67 -16.88
CA LEU A 354 26.90 20.54 -16.96
C LEU A 354 27.62 19.19 -17.13
N ARG A 355 28.76 19.16 -17.84
CA ARG A 355 29.55 17.93 -18.03
C ARG A 355 30.11 17.43 -16.69
N TRP A 356 30.63 18.34 -15.87
CA TRP A 356 31.09 18.03 -14.51
C TRP A 356 29.96 17.54 -13.61
N LEU A 357 28.82 18.23 -13.60
CA LEU A 357 27.68 17.85 -12.78
C LEU A 357 27.10 16.48 -13.19
N ARG A 358 27.03 16.19 -14.49
CA ARG A 358 26.62 14.87 -15.00
C ARG A 358 27.62 13.77 -14.67
N GLY A 359 28.91 14.05 -14.80
CA GLY A 359 29.98 13.14 -14.41
C GLY A 359 29.91 12.81 -12.92
N GLY A 360 29.86 13.83 -12.07
CA GLY A 360 29.73 13.67 -10.61
C GLY A 360 28.45 12.96 -10.18
N ALA A 361 27.32 13.21 -10.85
CA ALA A 361 26.08 12.46 -10.60
C ALA A 361 26.17 11.00 -11.07
N THR A 362 26.90 10.72 -12.16
CA THR A 362 27.10 9.35 -12.65
C THR A 362 28.02 8.57 -11.71
N VAL A 363 29.14 9.17 -11.27
CA VAL A 363 30.02 8.60 -10.24
C VAL A 363 29.24 8.35 -8.96
N TRP A 364 28.41 9.29 -8.54
CA TRP A 364 27.55 9.15 -7.37
C TRP A 364 26.59 7.95 -7.50
N VAL A 365 25.92 7.78 -8.65
CA VAL A 365 25.05 6.63 -8.87
C VAL A 365 25.84 5.31 -8.80
N VAL A 366 27.01 5.26 -9.44
CA VAL A 366 27.87 4.07 -9.40
C VAL A 366 28.30 3.75 -7.97
N GLN A 367 28.70 4.76 -7.20
CA GLN A 367 29.07 4.59 -5.78
C GLN A 367 27.89 4.11 -4.94
N ASN A 368 26.67 4.61 -5.17
CA ASN A 368 25.47 4.12 -4.47
C ASN A 368 25.07 2.71 -4.91
N ALA A 369 25.37 2.32 -6.15
CA ALA A 369 25.17 0.96 -6.62
C ALA A 369 26.13 -0.01 -5.90
N VAL A 370 27.41 0.35 -5.77
CA VAL A 370 28.40 -0.40 -4.97
C VAL A 370 27.94 -0.51 -3.52
N LEU A 371 27.46 0.58 -2.94
CA LEU A 371 26.94 0.60 -1.58
C LEU A 371 25.72 -0.32 -1.40
N ALA A 372 24.81 -0.34 -2.37
CA ALA A 372 23.67 -1.25 -2.38
C ALA A 372 24.12 -2.72 -2.49
N VAL A 373 25.21 -3.02 -3.21
CA VAL A 373 25.84 -4.35 -3.22
C VAL A 373 26.39 -4.70 -1.84
N SER A 374 27.06 -3.77 -1.15
CA SER A 374 27.55 -3.98 0.22
C SER A 374 26.40 -4.31 1.19
N VAL A 375 25.26 -3.62 1.09
CA VAL A 375 24.04 -3.99 1.87
C VAL A 375 23.57 -5.40 1.51
N GLY A 376 23.55 -5.74 0.22
CA GLY A 376 23.20 -7.08 -0.26
C GLY A 376 24.12 -8.16 0.31
N LEU A 377 25.42 -7.90 0.38
CA LEU A 377 26.42 -8.79 0.99
C LEU A 377 26.20 -8.95 2.49
N ARG A 378 25.90 -7.88 3.24
CA ARG A 378 25.54 -8.00 4.67
C ARG A 378 24.31 -8.88 4.86
N ASN A 379 23.27 -8.68 4.05
CA ASN A 379 22.07 -9.52 4.09
C ASN A 379 22.38 -10.97 3.70
N TYR A 380 23.28 -11.19 2.73
CA TYR A 380 23.74 -12.52 2.33
C TYR A 380 24.48 -13.23 3.46
N TYR A 381 25.45 -12.58 4.12
CA TYR A 381 26.14 -13.15 5.28
C TYR A 381 25.17 -13.44 6.43
N TYR A 382 24.17 -12.59 6.63
CA TYR A 382 23.15 -12.84 7.63
C TYR A 382 22.29 -14.06 7.29
N ILE A 383 21.92 -14.23 6.02
CA ILE A 383 21.21 -15.41 5.54
C ILE A 383 22.06 -16.68 5.68
N LEU A 384 23.36 -16.58 5.43
CA LEU A 384 24.29 -17.71 5.53
C LEU A 384 24.43 -18.23 6.97
N HIS A 385 24.35 -17.35 7.98
CA HIS A 385 24.52 -17.73 9.39
C HIS A 385 23.20 -18.02 10.12
N CYS A 386 22.13 -17.30 9.79
CA CYS A 386 20.87 -17.34 10.53
C CYS A 386 19.66 -17.80 9.69
N GLY A 387 19.87 -18.27 8.45
CA GLY A 387 18.81 -18.70 7.54
C GLY A 387 18.05 -17.55 6.87
N VAL A 388 16.94 -17.84 6.19
CA VAL A 388 16.06 -16.83 5.58
C VAL A 388 14.90 -16.49 6.51
N ALA A 389 14.47 -15.23 6.49
CA ALA A 389 13.26 -14.75 7.15
C ALA A 389 12.54 -13.74 6.25
N TYR A 390 11.27 -13.43 6.55
CA TYR A 390 10.44 -12.51 5.76
C TYR A 390 11.12 -11.16 5.48
N LYS A 391 11.67 -10.53 6.52
CA LYS A 391 12.37 -9.24 6.39
C LYS A 391 13.59 -9.33 5.46
N ARG A 392 14.34 -10.44 5.49
CA ARG A 392 15.55 -10.65 4.66
C ARG A 392 15.21 -10.80 3.17
N ILE A 393 14.10 -11.48 2.84
CA ILE A 393 13.56 -11.52 1.46
C ILE A 393 13.11 -10.13 1.02
N GLY A 394 12.43 -9.41 1.91
CA GLY A 394 12.01 -8.02 1.67
C GLY A 394 13.19 -7.12 1.30
N VAL A 395 14.33 -7.25 1.97
CA VAL A 395 15.57 -6.52 1.62
C VAL A 395 16.05 -6.85 0.21
N CYS A 396 16.00 -8.11 -0.24
CA CYS A 396 16.39 -8.47 -1.61
C CYS A 396 15.54 -7.75 -2.67
N PHE A 397 14.21 -7.77 -2.53
CA PHE A 397 13.32 -7.05 -3.44
C PHE A 397 13.45 -5.54 -3.33
N PHE A 398 13.69 -5.03 -2.13
CA PHE A 398 13.98 -3.62 -1.91
C PHE A 398 15.25 -3.18 -2.65
N LEU A 399 16.32 -3.98 -2.61
CA LEU A 399 17.56 -3.69 -3.36
C LEU A 399 17.32 -3.68 -4.87
N LEU A 400 16.48 -4.57 -5.40
CA LEU A 400 16.07 -4.51 -6.82
C LEU A 400 15.39 -3.16 -7.16
N LEU A 401 14.52 -2.67 -6.28
CA LEU A 401 13.91 -1.33 -6.44
C LEU A 401 14.94 -0.20 -6.33
N VAL A 402 15.95 -0.33 -5.47
CA VAL A 402 17.04 0.66 -5.36
C VAL A 402 17.84 0.70 -6.66
N PHE A 403 18.27 -0.45 -7.21
CA PHE A 403 18.98 -0.49 -8.49
C PHE A 403 18.14 0.08 -9.64
N PHE A 404 16.86 -0.27 -9.69
CA PHE A 404 15.94 0.33 -10.67
C PHE A 404 15.82 1.85 -10.47
N GLY A 405 15.69 2.32 -9.23
CA GLY A 405 15.65 3.73 -8.85
C GLY A 405 16.89 4.49 -9.28
N LEU A 406 18.07 3.96 -8.99
CA LEU A 406 19.36 4.51 -9.44
C LEU A 406 19.43 4.59 -10.97
N GLY A 407 18.99 3.55 -11.69
CA GLY A 407 18.86 3.57 -13.15
C GLY A 407 17.94 4.68 -13.66
N THR A 408 16.78 4.90 -13.01
CA THR A 408 15.89 6.01 -13.37
C THR A 408 16.49 7.39 -13.07
N VAL A 409 17.33 7.53 -12.04
CA VAL A 409 18.08 8.77 -11.77
C VAL A 409 19.08 9.04 -12.89
N LEU A 410 19.84 8.04 -13.34
CA LEU A 410 20.72 8.18 -14.51
C LEU A 410 19.94 8.59 -15.75
N LEU A 411 18.82 7.92 -16.04
CA LEU A 411 17.93 8.28 -17.14
C LEU A 411 17.51 9.75 -17.05
N LYS A 412 17.19 10.24 -15.84
CA LYS A 412 16.84 11.64 -15.60
C LYS A 412 17.99 12.59 -15.92
N VAL A 413 19.19 12.31 -15.42
CA VAL A 413 20.39 13.14 -15.58
C VAL A 413 20.80 13.25 -17.06
N TRP A 414 20.72 12.14 -17.80
CA TRP A 414 21.16 12.07 -19.19
C TRP A 414 20.08 12.50 -20.19
N GLN A 415 18.82 12.09 -20.01
CA GLN A 415 17.72 12.41 -20.94
C GLN A 415 16.90 13.65 -20.53
N ARG A 416 17.29 14.37 -19.47
CA ARG A 416 16.58 15.56 -18.96
C ARG A 416 15.09 15.32 -18.65
N ARG A 417 14.76 14.10 -18.21
CA ARG A 417 13.41 13.76 -17.75
C ARG A 417 13.09 14.58 -16.50
N SER A 418 11.81 14.83 -16.23
CA SER A 418 11.40 15.49 -15.00
C SER A 418 11.48 14.55 -13.79
N ALA A 419 11.51 15.13 -12.58
CA ALA A 419 11.37 14.33 -11.35
C ALA A 419 10.05 13.52 -11.35
N TYR A 420 9.02 14.05 -11.99
CA TYR A 420 7.73 13.40 -12.16
C TYR A 420 7.83 12.07 -12.93
N SER A 421 8.57 12.04 -14.05
CA SER A 421 8.78 10.80 -14.81
C SER A 421 9.47 9.72 -13.97
N LEU A 422 10.36 10.12 -13.06
CA LEU A 422 11.08 9.21 -12.18
C LEU A 422 10.16 8.60 -11.12
N VAL A 423 9.34 9.43 -10.44
CA VAL A 423 8.38 8.94 -9.45
C VAL A 423 7.35 8.01 -10.11
N ARG A 424 6.88 8.33 -11.33
CA ARG A 424 5.98 7.47 -12.10
C ARG A 424 6.56 6.08 -12.35
N LEU A 425 7.78 6.00 -12.88
CA LEU A 425 8.41 4.72 -13.22
C LEU A 425 8.72 3.89 -11.98
N ASN A 426 9.25 4.52 -10.92
CA ASN A 426 9.55 3.81 -9.68
C ASN A 426 8.29 3.31 -8.96
N ALA A 427 7.19 4.06 -9.01
CA ALA A 427 5.95 3.59 -8.42
C ALA A 427 5.34 2.41 -9.20
N LEU A 428 5.49 2.38 -10.53
CA LEU A 428 5.10 1.22 -11.35
C LEU A 428 5.99 0.00 -11.05
N ALA A 429 7.30 0.20 -10.88
CA ALA A 429 8.21 -0.86 -10.49
C ALA A 429 7.89 -1.42 -9.10
N ALA A 430 7.55 -0.56 -8.13
CA ALA A 430 7.11 -0.98 -6.81
C ALA A 430 5.82 -1.82 -6.87
N TYR A 431 4.86 -1.43 -7.71
CA TYR A 431 3.66 -2.23 -7.94
C TYR A 431 3.97 -3.59 -8.59
N ALA A 432 4.88 -3.63 -9.58
CA ALA A 432 5.33 -4.89 -10.18
C ALA A 432 6.02 -5.82 -9.16
N VAL A 433 6.90 -5.27 -8.32
CA VAL A 433 7.54 -6.02 -7.23
C VAL A 433 6.53 -6.57 -6.23
N LEU A 434 5.49 -5.79 -5.91
CA LEU A 434 4.41 -6.26 -5.04
C LEU A 434 3.66 -7.46 -5.66
N LEU A 435 3.37 -7.41 -6.97
CA LEU A 435 2.77 -8.56 -7.66
C LEU A 435 3.72 -9.78 -7.68
N LEU A 436 5.02 -9.57 -7.87
CA LEU A 436 6.01 -10.66 -7.80
C LEU A 436 6.09 -11.28 -6.40
N LEU A 437 6.02 -10.45 -5.35
CA LEU A 437 5.93 -10.93 -3.97
C LEU A 437 4.62 -11.69 -3.72
N ALA A 438 3.50 -11.30 -4.33
CA ALA A 438 2.27 -12.08 -4.23
C ALA A 438 2.38 -13.47 -4.90
N ALA A 439 3.23 -13.59 -5.92
CA ALA A 439 3.36 -14.80 -6.74
C ALA A 439 4.20 -15.93 -6.13
N GLY A 440 4.93 -15.66 -5.04
CA GLY A 440 5.82 -16.63 -4.42
C GLY A 440 5.20 -17.33 -3.21
N ASN A 441 5.45 -18.64 -3.10
CA ASN A 441 5.24 -19.39 -1.85
C ASN A 441 6.46 -19.22 -0.92
N TRP A 442 6.63 -18.01 -0.39
CA TRP A 442 7.81 -17.66 0.40
C TRP A 442 7.91 -18.50 1.67
N GLU A 443 6.80 -18.88 2.29
CA GLU A 443 6.81 -19.60 3.56
C GLU A 443 7.39 -21.02 3.42
N VAL A 444 6.95 -21.76 2.40
CA VAL A 444 7.50 -23.09 2.12
C VAL A 444 8.97 -23.00 1.71
N TRP A 445 9.32 -22.01 0.88
CA TRP A 445 10.71 -21.82 0.46
C TRP A 445 11.63 -21.47 1.64
N ILE A 446 11.19 -20.62 2.57
CA ILE A 446 11.93 -20.29 3.79
C ILE A 446 12.17 -21.57 4.61
N ALA A 447 11.14 -22.40 4.79
CA ALA A 447 11.27 -23.62 5.56
C ALA A 447 12.23 -24.62 4.89
N GLU A 448 12.12 -24.85 3.58
CA GLU A 448 13.02 -25.72 2.83
C GLU A 448 14.48 -25.26 2.90
N TYR A 449 14.70 -23.96 2.84
CA TYR A 449 16.03 -23.38 2.92
C TYR A 449 16.61 -23.51 4.34
N ASN A 450 15.82 -23.19 5.37
CA ASN A 450 16.28 -23.20 6.77
C ASN A 450 16.50 -24.61 7.31
N LEU A 451 15.75 -25.61 6.83
CA LEU A 451 15.84 -27.01 7.26
C LEU A 451 16.96 -27.77 6.53
N GLN A 452 18.15 -27.17 6.47
CA GLN A 452 19.35 -27.79 5.91
C GLN A 452 20.37 -28.00 7.02
N ALA A 453 21.00 -29.19 7.05
CA ALA A 453 21.96 -29.58 8.08
C ALA A 453 23.24 -28.71 8.15
N ARG A 454 23.43 -27.78 7.20
CA ARG A 454 24.55 -26.83 7.20
C ARG A 454 24.44 -25.74 8.27
N PHE A 455 23.24 -25.47 8.78
CA PHE A 455 23.05 -24.41 9.78
C PHE A 455 23.34 -24.93 11.19
N ARG A 456 24.14 -24.18 11.95
CA ARG A 456 24.47 -24.52 13.34
C ARG A 456 23.33 -24.24 14.31
N SER A 457 22.53 -23.22 14.02
CA SER A 457 21.33 -22.89 14.78
C SER A 457 20.11 -22.76 13.87
N ILE A 458 18.98 -23.32 14.30
CA ILE A 458 17.70 -23.20 13.60
C ILE A 458 16.65 -22.68 14.58
N ASP A 459 15.95 -21.61 14.20
CA ASP A 459 14.82 -21.10 14.95
C ASP A 459 13.56 -21.95 14.67
N ILE A 460 13.33 -22.94 15.53
CA ILE A 460 12.17 -23.83 15.43
C ILE A 460 10.89 -23.12 15.85
N GLY A 461 10.96 -22.15 16.78
CA GLY A 461 9.81 -21.35 17.19
C GLY A 461 9.24 -20.57 16.02
N PHE A 462 10.11 -19.92 15.25
CA PHE A 462 9.73 -19.21 14.02
C PHE A 462 9.09 -20.12 12.97
N LEU A 463 9.66 -21.32 12.73
CA LEU A 463 9.14 -22.26 11.73
C LEU A 463 7.78 -22.86 12.13
N LEU A 464 7.57 -23.14 13.42
CA LEU A 464 6.29 -23.65 13.94
C LEU A 464 5.19 -22.58 14.01
N ALA A 465 5.56 -21.30 14.12
CA ALA A 465 4.61 -20.18 14.08
C ALA A 465 4.15 -19.82 12.65
N MET A 466 4.74 -20.44 11.61
CA MET A 466 4.34 -20.23 10.23
C MET A 466 2.96 -20.85 9.91
N PRO A 467 2.32 -20.44 8.80
CA PRO A 467 1.06 -21.05 8.37
C PRO A 467 1.19 -22.57 8.16
N ASP A 468 0.12 -23.31 8.45
CA ASP A 468 0.05 -24.79 8.44
C ASP A 468 0.55 -25.44 7.15
N ARG A 469 0.56 -24.71 6.03
CA ARG A 469 1.12 -25.18 4.75
C ARG A 469 2.62 -25.52 4.79
N VAL A 470 3.33 -25.05 5.81
CA VAL A 470 4.77 -25.31 6.01
C VAL A 470 5.02 -26.65 6.74
N LEU A 471 4.06 -27.12 7.53
CA LEU A 471 4.19 -28.32 8.36
C LEU A 471 4.55 -29.61 7.59
N PRO A 472 4.05 -29.89 6.37
CA PRO A 472 4.49 -31.05 5.61
C PRO A 472 6.00 -31.04 5.33
N THR A 473 6.57 -29.86 5.06
CA THR A 473 8.02 -29.70 4.84
C THR A 473 8.81 -29.97 6.11
N LEU A 474 8.30 -29.51 7.26
CA LEU A 474 8.89 -29.80 8.58
C LEU A 474 8.84 -31.30 8.89
N GLN A 475 7.72 -31.96 8.60
CA GLN A 475 7.57 -33.41 8.78
C GLN A 475 8.57 -34.19 7.91
N ALA A 476 8.67 -33.85 6.62
CA ALA A 476 9.58 -34.50 5.69
C ALA A 476 11.06 -34.36 6.10
N ARG A 477 11.41 -33.27 6.78
CA ARG A 477 12.79 -32.98 7.25
C ARG A 477 12.95 -33.15 8.77
N ARG A 478 12.07 -33.90 9.43
CA ARG A 478 12.07 -34.10 10.89
C ARG A 478 13.42 -34.58 11.43
N ALA A 479 14.13 -35.43 10.68
CA ALA A 479 15.44 -35.94 11.06
C ALA A 479 16.51 -34.85 11.26
N VAL A 480 16.36 -33.69 10.59
CA VAL A 480 17.29 -32.56 10.74
C VAL A 480 17.21 -31.98 12.16
N LEU A 481 16.04 -32.03 12.82
CA LEU A 481 15.86 -31.49 14.16
C LEU A 481 16.71 -32.21 15.22
N SER A 482 17.05 -33.48 15.01
CA SER A 482 17.95 -34.24 15.89
C SER A 482 19.44 -34.03 15.57
N GLN A 483 19.77 -33.54 14.38
CA GLN A 483 21.15 -33.38 13.91
C GLN A 483 21.72 -31.99 14.19
N VAL A 484 20.85 -31.00 14.37
CA VAL A 484 21.26 -29.59 14.52
C VAL A 484 21.76 -29.33 15.95
N PRO A 485 22.93 -28.68 16.11
CA PRO A 485 23.53 -28.43 17.43
C PRO A 485 22.67 -27.57 18.36
N GLN A 486 21.99 -26.55 17.83
CA GLN A 486 21.20 -25.60 18.60
C GLN A 486 19.85 -25.33 17.93
N LEU A 487 18.76 -25.72 18.58
CA LEU A 487 17.42 -25.26 18.20
C LEU A 487 17.07 -24.08 19.09
N THR A 488 16.54 -23.01 18.51
CA THR A 488 16.15 -21.81 19.26
C THR A 488 14.67 -21.51 19.07
N ALA A 489 14.08 -20.82 20.03
CA ALA A 489 12.78 -20.20 19.88
C ALA A 489 12.83 -18.79 20.48
N ASP A 490 12.20 -17.84 19.80
CA ASP A 490 12.04 -16.49 20.31
C ASP A 490 11.10 -16.48 21.53
N THR A 491 11.41 -15.62 22.50
CA THR A 491 10.59 -15.40 23.69
C THR A 491 9.83 -14.10 23.55
N GLU A 492 8.81 -13.90 24.39
CA GLU A 492 7.98 -12.70 24.40
C GLU A 492 8.77 -11.38 24.57
N TYR A 493 9.99 -11.46 25.10
CA TYR A 493 10.90 -10.32 25.30
C TYR A 493 11.99 -10.17 24.22
N GLY A 494 11.91 -10.91 23.11
CA GLY A 494 12.87 -10.83 22.00
C GLY A 494 14.22 -11.49 22.28
N THR A 495 14.29 -12.38 23.27
CA THR A 495 15.47 -13.20 23.56
C THR A 495 15.32 -14.63 23.05
N TYR A 496 16.39 -15.22 22.52
CA TYR A 496 16.35 -16.61 22.05
C TYR A 496 16.61 -17.58 23.20
N GLN A 497 15.72 -18.55 23.38
CA GLN A 497 15.94 -19.68 24.28
C GLN A 497 16.32 -20.93 23.48
N VAL A 498 17.28 -21.69 23.99
CA VAL A 498 17.67 -22.98 23.42
C VAL A 498 16.62 -24.03 23.75
N VAL A 499 16.08 -24.69 22.74
CA VAL A 499 15.07 -25.74 22.83
C VAL A 499 15.76 -27.09 22.69
N ALA A 500 15.51 -28.01 23.61
CA ALA A 500 16.01 -29.38 23.50
C ALA A 500 15.39 -30.10 22.28
N PRO A 501 16.13 -30.96 21.55
CA PRO A 501 15.61 -31.67 20.37
C PRO A 501 14.33 -32.47 20.64
N ALA A 502 14.24 -33.12 21.81
CA ALA A 502 13.04 -33.85 22.22
C ALA A 502 11.82 -32.93 22.39
N GLU A 503 12.03 -31.74 22.96
CA GLU A 503 10.97 -30.75 23.12
C GLU A 503 10.52 -30.17 21.77
N ALA A 504 11.46 -29.90 20.87
CA ALA A 504 11.16 -29.45 19.51
C ALA A 504 10.33 -30.50 18.73
N GLN A 505 10.67 -31.78 18.87
CA GLN A 505 9.89 -32.87 18.27
C GLN A 505 8.49 -32.96 18.86
N ARG A 506 8.33 -32.86 20.18
CA ARG A 506 7.00 -32.82 20.83
C ARG A 506 6.14 -31.67 20.30
N ARG A 507 6.71 -30.47 20.18
CA ARG A 507 5.99 -29.30 19.64
C ARG A 507 5.59 -29.49 18.19
N LEU A 508 6.45 -30.10 17.38
CA LEU A 508 6.13 -30.47 16.01
C LEU A 508 4.99 -31.50 15.96
N ASP A 509 5.00 -32.52 16.82
CA ASP A 509 3.94 -33.53 16.87
C ASP A 509 2.59 -32.91 17.24
N VAL A 510 2.56 -32.01 18.23
CA VAL A 510 1.36 -31.26 18.59
C VAL A 510 0.87 -30.40 17.42
N ALA A 511 1.78 -29.69 16.75
CA ALA A 511 1.43 -28.87 15.58
C ALA A 511 0.88 -29.72 14.42
N LEU A 512 1.48 -30.88 14.14
CA LEU A 512 1.01 -31.81 13.11
C LEU A 512 -0.35 -32.40 13.46
N ALA A 513 -0.58 -32.78 14.73
CA ALA A 513 -1.86 -33.29 15.19
C ALA A 513 -2.98 -32.25 15.05
N ASN A 514 -2.71 -31.01 15.51
CA ASN A 514 -3.65 -29.89 15.36
C ASN A 514 -3.95 -29.58 13.89
N ALA A 515 -2.93 -29.58 13.04
CA ALA A 515 -3.10 -29.34 11.62
C ALA A 515 -3.90 -30.45 10.93
N ARG A 516 -3.62 -31.72 11.22
CA ARG A 516 -4.40 -32.86 10.70
C ARG A 516 -5.87 -32.78 11.11
N ALA A 517 -6.14 -32.45 12.37
CA ALA A 517 -7.50 -32.21 12.85
C ALA A 517 -8.18 -31.05 12.09
N ALA A 518 -7.45 -29.96 11.84
CA ALA A 518 -7.96 -28.82 11.06
C ALA A 518 -8.23 -29.20 9.59
N TYR A 519 -7.38 -30.00 8.95
CA TYR A 519 -7.57 -30.47 7.57
C TYR A 519 -8.67 -31.53 7.44
N ALA A 520 -8.99 -32.25 8.51
CA ALA A 520 -10.07 -33.22 8.54
C ALA A 520 -11.44 -32.54 8.73
N ALA A 521 -11.47 -31.36 9.35
CA ALA A 521 -12.70 -30.58 9.49
C ALA A 521 -13.19 -30.09 8.11
N PRO A 522 -14.51 -30.10 7.85
CA PRO A 522 -15.07 -29.54 6.63
C PRO A 522 -14.69 -28.06 6.56
N THR A 523 -13.88 -27.71 5.58
CA THR A 523 -13.46 -26.32 5.33
C THR A 523 -14.39 -25.71 4.31
N ASP A 524 -14.90 -24.51 4.59
CA ASP A 524 -15.66 -23.76 3.61
C ASP A 524 -14.79 -23.43 2.40
N TRP A 525 -15.36 -23.60 1.20
CA TRP A 525 -14.64 -23.39 -0.06
C TRP A 525 -14.12 -21.95 -0.21
N GLN A 526 -14.71 -21.00 0.54
CA GLN A 526 -14.43 -19.57 0.52
C GLN A 526 -13.02 -19.24 1.03
N SER A 527 -12.62 -19.86 2.14
CA SER A 527 -11.28 -19.71 2.72
C SER A 527 -10.25 -20.69 2.16
N LEU A 528 -10.69 -21.64 1.32
CA LEU A 528 -9.81 -22.63 0.72
C LEU A 528 -8.76 -21.97 -0.18
N THR A 529 -7.52 -22.45 -0.04
CA THR A 529 -6.42 -22.10 -0.94
C THR A 529 -5.77 -23.35 -1.50
N TRP A 530 -5.21 -23.25 -2.70
CA TRP A 530 -4.55 -24.40 -3.35
C TRP A 530 -3.37 -24.93 -2.52
N ALA A 531 -2.56 -24.04 -1.95
CA ALA A 531 -1.43 -24.41 -1.09
C ALA A 531 -1.89 -25.12 0.20
N HIS A 532 -3.01 -24.70 0.79
CA HIS A 532 -3.60 -25.36 1.96
C HIS A 532 -4.09 -26.77 1.58
N TRP A 533 -4.83 -26.91 0.48
CA TRP A 533 -5.28 -28.21 -0.02
C TRP A 533 -4.12 -29.17 -0.30
N GLN A 534 -3.06 -28.68 -0.95
CA GLN A 534 -1.86 -29.47 -1.25
C GLN A 534 -1.14 -29.93 0.03
N ALA A 535 -1.04 -29.05 1.04
CA ALA A 535 -0.45 -29.40 2.33
C ALA A 535 -1.25 -30.49 3.05
N GLY A 536 -2.59 -30.40 3.06
CA GLY A 536 -3.46 -31.41 3.64
C GLY A 536 -3.37 -32.77 2.93
N GLN A 537 -3.12 -32.81 1.63
CA GLN A 537 -2.85 -34.06 0.92
C GLN A 537 -1.51 -34.68 1.34
N LYS A 538 -0.45 -33.88 1.44
CA LYS A 538 0.88 -34.35 1.86
C LYS A 538 0.88 -34.92 3.27
N LEU A 539 0.15 -34.30 4.20
CA LEU A 539 0.05 -34.80 5.58
C LEU A 539 -0.68 -36.14 5.67
N ARG A 540 -1.72 -36.33 4.86
CA ARG A 540 -2.47 -37.60 4.78
C ARG A 540 -1.69 -38.73 4.14
N ALA A 541 -0.78 -38.43 3.21
CA ALA A 541 0.07 -39.44 2.58
C ALA A 541 1.17 -39.99 3.52
N HIS A 542 1.39 -39.35 4.67
CA HIS A 542 2.36 -39.75 5.69
C HIS A 542 1.71 -40.30 6.97
N GLU A 543 0.42 -40.60 6.92
CA GLU A 543 -0.27 -41.50 7.87
C GLU A 543 -0.23 -42.93 7.31
#